data_AF-A0AAU1BWN6-F1
#
_entry.id   AF-A0AAU1BWN6-F1
#
_cell.length_a   1.000
_cell.length_b   1.000
_cell.length_c   1.000
_cell.angle_alpha   90.00
_cell.angle_beta   90.00
_cell.angle_gamma   90.00
#
_symmetry.space_group_name_H-M   'P 1'
#
loop_
_entity.id
_entity.type
_entity.pdbx_description
1 polymer ?
#
loop_
_entity_poly.entity_id
_entity_poly.type
_entity_poly.pdbx_seq_one_letter_code
_entity_poly.pdbx_strand_id
1 'polypeptide(L)'
;MSNYSDVQRAVRVEKFRIWFAWVSGGVIMAIVTNATRHVPVVGVITEVLFFALGILFTIVAVRMTNALNRRAEAAQREVLGGL
;
A
#
# COMPACT_ATOMS: atom_id res chain seq x y z
N MET A 1 -27.82 2.73 -9.19
CA MET A 1 -27.08 3.29 -8.03
C MET A 1 -26.36 2.22 -7.20
N SER A 2 -26.91 1.02 -6.96
CA SER A 2 -26.22 -0.03 -6.16
C SER A 2 -24.85 -0.43 -6.70
N ASN A 3 -24.72 -0.57 -8.02
CA ASN A 3 -23.46 -0.97 -8.67
C ASN A 3 -22.30 0.03 -8.37
N TYR A 4 -22.59 1.32 -8.30
CA TYR A 4 -21.57 2.34 -7.99
C TYR A 4 -21.09 2.29 -6.54
N SER A 5 -22.02 2.16 -5.59
CA SER A 5 -21.67 2.04 -4.17
C SER A 5 -20.85 0.77 -3.90
N ASP A 6 -21.12 -0.31 -4.62
CA ASP A 6 -20.38 -1.58 -4.50
C ASP A 6 -18.94 -1.42 -5.03
N VAL A 7 -18.76 -0.77 -6.18
CA VAL A 7 -17.42 -0.44 -6.73
C VAL A 7 -16.63 0.45 -5.76
N GLN A 8 -17.24 1.50 -5.20
CA GLN A 8 -16.55 2.37 -4.24
C GLN A 8 -16.16 1.62 -2.96
N ARG A 9 -17.03 0.75 -2.45
CA ARG A 9 -16.75 -0.07 -1.26
C ARG A 9 -15.59 -1.03 -1.53
N ALA A 10 -15.60 -1.72 -2.68
CA ALA A 10 -14.52 -2.61 -3.09
C ALA A 10 -13.18 -1.88 -3.20
N VAL A 11 -13.16 -0.71 -3.85
CA VAL A 11 -11.94 0.13 -3.96
C VAL A 11 -11.42 0.54 -2.59
N ARG A 12 -12.30 0.92 -1.67
CA ARG A 12 -11.89 1.32 -0.31
C ARG A 12 -11.27 0.15 0.46
N VAL A 13 -11.89 -1.03 0.41
CA VAL A 13 -11.37 -2.24 1.07
C VAL A 13 -10.00 -2.61 0.49
N GLU A 14 -9.83 -2.54 -0.83
CA GLU A 14 -8.57 -2.92 -1.45
C GLU A 14 -7.44 -1.94 -1.12
N LYS A 15 -7.71 -0.63 -1.12
CA LYS A 15 -6.75 0.37 -0.61
C LYS A 15 -6.35 0.08 0.83
N PHE A 16 -7.34 -0.21 1.68
CA PHE A 16 -7.07 -0.54 3.08
C PHE A 16 -6.16 -1.77 3.20
N ARG A 17 -6.41 -2.84 2.43
CA ARG A 17 -5.58 -4.04 2.41
C ARG A 17 -4.14 -3.76 1.98
N ILE A 18 -3.94 -2.92 0.95
CA ILE A 18 -2.61 -2.53 0.48
C ILE A 18 -1.84 -1.81 1.60
N TRP A 19 -2.46 -0.81 2.22
CA TRP A 19 -1.82 -0.05 3.30
C TRP A 19 -1.61 -0.87 4.56
N PHE A 20 -2.55 -1.76 4.89
CA PHE A 20 -2.41 -2.71 5.99
C PHE A 20 -1.22 -3.63 5.78
N ALA A 21 -1.07 -4.21 4.58
CA ALA A 21 0.07 -5.06 4.24
C ALA A 21 1.41 -4.30 4.33
N TRP A 22 1.45 -3.05 3.84
CA TRP A 22 2.63 -2.20 3.95
C TRP A 22 3.02 -1.93 5.41
N VAL A 23 2.06 -1.54 6.25
CA VAL A 23 2.30 -1.31 7.69
C VAL A 23 2.74 -2.59 8.38
N SER A 24 2.07 -3.72 8.15
CA SER A 24 2.45 -5.00 8.78
C SER A 24 3.86 -5.43 8.39
N GLY A 25 4.23 -5.29 7.10
CA GLY A 25 5.59 -5.57 6.64
C GLY A 25 6.62 -4.65 7.28
N GLY A 26 6.30 -3.36 7.41
CA GLY A 26 7.15 -2.38 8.09
C GLY A 26 7.39 -2.71 9.56
N VAL A 27 6.35 -3.13 10.29
CA VAL A 27 6.47 -3.55 11.69
C VAL A 27 7.37 -4.78 11.84
N ILE A 28 7.19 -5.79 10.98
CA ILE A 28 8.04 -7.00 10.99
C ILE A 28 9.50 -6.62 10.76
N MET A 29 9.78 -5.79 9.76
CA MET A 29 11.14 -5.35 9.48
C MET A 29 11.73 -4.53 10.63
N ALA A 30 10.95 -3.66 11.29
CA ALA A 30 11.43 -2.91 12.45
C ALA A 30 11.84 -3.84 13.61
N ILE A 31 11.09 -4.94 13.84
CA ILE A 31 11.45 -5.96 14.82
C ILE A 31 12.77 -6.64 14.43
N VAL A 32 12.95 -6.98 13.15
CA VAL A 32 14.20 -7.59 12.63
C VAL A 32 15.39 -6.65 12.78
N THR A 33 15.23 -5.37 12.45
CA THR A 33 16.27 -4.35 12.63
C THR A 33 16.68 -4.24 14.10
N ASN A 34 15.70 -4.20 15.02
CA ASN A 34 15.99 -4.16 16.45
C ASN A 34 16.67 -5.45 16.95
N ALA A 35 16.31 -6.62 16.42
CA ALA A 35 16.94 -7.89 16.77
C ALA A 35 18.40 -7.99 16.30
N THR A 36 18.72 -7.40 15.14
CA THR A 36 20.05 -7.47 14.50
C THR A 36 21.04 -6.41 14.99
N ARG A 37 20.59 -5.42 15.77
CA ARG A 37 21.40 -4.29 16.25
C ARG A 37 22.68 -4.67 17.01
N HIS A 38 22.73 -5.87 17.59
CA HIS A 38 23.88 -6.34 18.37
C HIS A 38 25.03 -6.88 17.51
N VAL A 39 24.83 -7.01 16.20
CA VAL A 39 25.84 -7.42 15.24
C VAL A 39 26.11 -6.25 14.29
N PRO A 40 27.19 -5.48 14.46
CA PRO A 40 27.35 -4.15 13.85
C PRO A 40 27.16 -4.12 12.34
N VAL A 41 27.79 -5.05 11.61
CA VAL A 41 27.71 -5.12 10.14
C VAL A 41 26.30 -5.53 9.68
N VAL A 42 25.71 -6.52 10.34
CA VAL A 42 24.36 -7.01 9.98
C VAL A 42 23.30 -5.94 10.29
N GLY A 43 23.45 -5.19 11.38
CA GLY A 43 22.57 -4.07 11.73
C GLY A 43 22.55 -3.01 10.63
N VAL A 44 23.72 -2.53 10.20
CA VAL A 44 23.82 -1.53 9.12
C VAL A 44 23.20 -2.03 7.81
N ILE A 45 23.50 -3.27 7.40
CA ILE A 45 22.91 -3.86 6.19
C ILE A 45 21.38 -3.93 6.30
N THR A 46 20.88 -4.37 7.46
CA THR A 46 19.44 -4.53 7.71
C THR A 46 18.72 -3.17 7.68
N GLU A 47 19.32 -2.12 8.27
CA GLU A 47 18.79 -0.76 8.23
C GLU A 47 18.72 -0.21 6.80
N VAL A 48 19.80 -0.34 6.03
CA VAL A 48 19.84 0.11 4.63
C VAL A 48 18.78 -0.61 3.80
N LEU A 49 18.66 -1.94 3.96
CA LEU A 49 17.62 -2.72 3.27
C LEU A 49 16.22 -2.30 3.71
N PHE A 50 16.00 -2.03 4.99
CA PHE A 50 14.72 -1.58 5.50
C PHE A 50 14.28 -0.27 4.83
N PHE A 51 15.17 0.73 4.75
CA PHE A 51 14.84 1.99 4.09
C PHE A 51 14.67 1.84 2.57
N ALA A 52 15.57 1.13 1.90
CA ALA A 52 15.51 0.95 0.45
C ALA A 52 14.23 0.20 0.02
N LEU A 53 13.93 -0.93 0.67
CA LEU A 53 12.72 -1.70 0.41
C LEU A 53 11.47 -0.94 0.86
N GLY A 54 11.53 -0.23 1.99
CA GLY A 54 10.43 0.61 2.47
C GLY A 54 9.99 1.63 1.41
N ILE A 55 10.95 2.36 0.82
CA ILE A 55 10.70 3.32 -0.26
C ILE A 55 10.11 2.63 -1.49
N LEU A 56 10.69 1.51 -1.93
CA LEU A 56 10.19 0.75 -3.08
C LEU A 56 8.75 0.28 -2.87
N PHE A 57 8.44 -0.27 -1.70
CA PHE A 57 7.09 -0.70 -1.35
C PHE A 57 6.11 0.46 -1.24
N THR A 58 6.54 1.64 -0.75
CA THR A 58 5.72 2.85 -0.76
C THR A 58 5.36 3.26 -2.19
N ILE A 59 6.33 3.27 -3.11
CA ILE A 59 6.08 3.57 -4.53
C ILE A 59 5.05 2.59 -5.11
N VAL A 60 5.21 1.28 -4.84
CA VAL A 60 4.26 0.25 -5.30
C VAL A 60 2.86 0.45 -4.72
N ALA A 61 2.76 0.69 -3.41
CA ALA A 61 1.47 0.92 -2.73
C ALA A 61 0.73 2.15 -3.29
N VAL A 62 1.46 3.23 -3.58
CA VAL A 62 0.90 4.43 -4.22
C VAL A 62 0.45 4.13 -5.65
N ARG A 63 1.24 3.40 -6.44
CA ARG A 63 0.86 3.02 -7.81
C ARG A 63 -0.41 2.17 -7.84
N MET A 64 -0.53 1.19 -6.94
CA MET A 64 -1.73 0.36 -6.80
C MET A 64 -2.95 1.20 -6.38
N THR A 65 -2.78 2.08 -5.38
CA THR A 65 -3.84 2.99 -4.93
C THR A 65 -4.32 3.91 -6.06
N ASN A 66 -3.41 4.43 -6.88
CA ASN A 66 -3.73 5.27 -8.03
C ASN A 66 -4.48 4.51 -9.13
N ALA A 67 -4.12 3.24 -9.39
CA ALA A 67 -4.86 2.40 -10.32
C ALA A 67 -6.31 2.18 -9.84
N LEU A 68 -6.51 2.01 -8.53
CA LEU A 68 -7.84 1.91 -7.94
C LEU A 68 -8.64 3.22 -8.02
N ASN A 69 -7.99 4.38 -7.84
CA ASN A 69 -8.64 5.69 -8.05
C ASN A 69 -9.17 5.84 -9.48
N ARG A 70 -8.36 5.49 -10.48
CA ARG A 70 -8.79 5.56 -11.89
C ARG A 70 -9.99 4.67 -12.18
N ARG A 71 -10.07 3.49 -11.57
CA ARG A 71 -11.24 2.60 -11.69
C ARG A 71 -12.49 3.22 -11.06
N ALA A 72 -12.34 3.83 -9.89
CA ALA A 72 -13.44 4.52 -9.21
C ALA A 72 -13.93 5.74 -10.03
N GLU A 73 -13.01 6.52 -10.60
CA GLU A 73 -13.32 7.67 -11.46
C GLU A 73 -14.03 7.23 -12.75
N ALA A 74 -13.62 6.13 -13.37
CA ALA A 74 -14.30 5.58 -14.56
C ALA A 74 -15.76 5.19 -14.23
N ALA A 75 -15.97 4.45 -13.13
CA ALA A 75 -17.30 4.08 -12.68
C ALA A 75 -18.17 5.31 -12.33
N GLN A 76 -17.56 6.37 -11.78
CA GLN A 76 -18.27 7.62 -11.51
C GLN A 76 -18.71 8.32 -12.81
N ARG A 77 -17.85 8.33 -13.84
CA ARG A 77 -18.19 8.91 -15.16
C ARG A 77 -19.31 8.14 -15.86
N GLU A 78 -19.36 6.83 -15.74
CA GLU A 78 -20.47 6.02 -16.30
C GLU A 78 -21.83 6.37 -15.66
N VAL A 79 -21.83 6.68 -14.36
CA VAL A 79 -23.06 7.09 -13.65
C VAL A 79 -23.46 8.53 -13.97
N LEU A 80 -22.49 9.44 -14.10
CA LEU A 80 -22.75 10.87 -14.35
C LEU A 80 -22.96 11.22 -15.83
N GLY A 81 -22.34 10.48 -16.75
CA GLY A 81 -22.46 10.66 -18.21
C GLY A 81 -23.54 9.79 -18.86
N GLY A 82 -24.38 9.13 -18.06
CA GLY A 82 -25.57 8.38 -18.49
C GLY A 82 -26.84 9.25 -18.61
N LEU A 83 -26.70 10.55 -18.86
CA LEU A 83 -27.73 11.50 -19.32
C LEU A 83 -27.35 11.96 -20.72
#